data_AF-A0A9K3P114-F1
#
_entry.id   AF-A0A9K3P114-F1
#
_cell.length_a   1.000
_cell.length_b   1.000
_cell.length_c   1.000
_cell.angle_alpha   90.00
_cell.angle_beta   90.00
_cell.angle_gamma   90.00
#
_symmetry.space_group_name_H-M   'P 1'
#
loop_
_entity.id
_entity.type
_entity.pdbx_description
1 polymer ?
#
loop_
_entity_poly.entity_id
_entity_poly.type
_entity_poly.pdbx_seq_one_letter_code
_entity_poly.pdbx_strand_id
1 'polypeptide(L)'
;MLNGSVTKLRYFDLSINSFSGVIPMFIGSMTWLKYLDLSTNFFNGSIPVFIGSMTRLSMSHMTSLDYMDASYNNLSGRIPSGTQLQTFEPTRYTGNTGLCGPPLAKYCPRDKELEVAPFVYGSEGEGEDDIRIWFYFGGGTGFEIGFWIACGALLVNRRGRKAFSRFLDISKDWVCVKLLILIAK
;
A
#
# COMPACT_ATOMS: atom_id res chain seq x y z
N MET A 1 -3.73 -34.56 -10.79
CA MET A 1 -3.80 -35.10 -9.41
C MET A 1 -2.37 -35.37 -8.94
N LEU A 2 -1.73 -34.41 -8.27
CA LEU A 2 -0.40 -34.59 -7.66
C LEU A 2 -0.60 -35.05 -6.20
N ASN A 3 -1.03 -36.30 -6.01
CA ASN A 3 -1.12 -36.93 -4.69
C ASN A 3 0.15 -37.77 -4.41
N GLY A 4 1.31 -37.15 -4.61
CA GLY A 4 2.61 -37.72 -4.25
C GLY A 4 3.06 -37.13 -2.93
N SER A 5 2.98 -37.93 -1.86
CA SER A 5 3.57 -37.74 -0.52
C SER A 5 4.63 -36.61 -0.38
N VAL A 6 4.20 -35.36 -0.22
CA VAL A 6 5.09 -34.20 0.05
C VAL A 6 5.49 -34.10 1.53
N THR A 7 5.17 -35.13 2.31
CA THR A 7 5.30 -35.18 3.79
C THR A 7 6.74 -35.16 4.32
N LYS A 8 7.75 -35.22 3.45
CA LYS A 8 9.18 -35.19 3.84
C LYS A 8 9.93 -33.95 3.35
N LEU A 9 9.25 -33.01 2.70
CA LEU A 9 9.90 -31.82 2.14
C LEU A 9 10.33 -30.89 3.28
N ARG A 10 11.62 -30.55 3.32
CA ARG A 10 12.21 -29.64 4.34
C ARG A 10 12.43 -28.22 3.81
N TYR A 11 12.67 -28.09 2.51
CA TYR A 11 12.95 -26.82 1.85
C TYR A 11 11.95 -26.66 0.71
N PHE A 12 11.21 -25.56 0.74
CA PHE A 12 10.27 -25.21 -0.31
C PHE A 12 10.45 -23.74 -0.65
N ASP A 13 11.04 -23.51 -1.82
CA ASP A 13 11.31 -22.19 -2.36
C ASP A 13 10.48 -22.00 -3.62
N LEU A 14 9.57 -21.03 -3.57
CA LEU A 14 8.75 -20.57 -4.67
C LEU A 14 9.02 -19.09 -4.97
N SER A 15 10.10 -18.51 -4.43
CA SER A 15 10.40 -17.10 -4.54
C SER A 15 10.59 -16.65 -5.99
N ILE A 16 10.35 -15.37 -6.28
CA ILE A 16 10.60 -14.75 -7.59
C ILE A 16 9.87 -15.49 -8.72
N ASN A 17 8.57 -15.63 -8.55
CA ASN A 17 7.69 -16.25 -9.54
C ASN A 17 6.48 -15.36 -9.78
N SER A 18 5.57 -15.80 -10.66
CA SER A 18 4.30 -15.12 -10.93
C SER A 18 3.11 -15.90 -10.38
N PHE A 19 3.28 -16.64 -9.27
CA PHE A 19 2.18 -17.36 -8.64
C PHE A 19 1.15 -16.38 -8.11
N SER A 20 -0.13 -16.65 -8.36
CA SER A 20 -1.25 -15.80 -7.97
C SER A 20 -2.37 -16.61 -7.35
N GLY A 21 -3.30 -15.91 -6.69
CA GLY A 21 -4.37 -16.54 -5.90
C GLY A 21 -3.96 -16.82 -4.46
N VAL A 22 -4.75 -17.62 -3.76
CA VAL A 22 -4.58 -17.86 -2.32
C VAL A 22 -3.51 -18.88 -2.03
N ILE A 23 -2.82 -18.73 -0.89
CA ILE A 23 -1.86 -19.73 -0.43
C ILE A 23 -2.63 -21.03 -0.08
N PRO A 24 -2.32 -22.15 -0.75
CA PRO A 24 -3.14 -23.35 -0.67
C PRO A 24 -2.92 -24.14 0.63
N MET A 25 -3.97 -24.83 1.08
CA MET A 25 -3.98 -25.57 2.35
C MET A 25 -2.99 -26.72 2.44
N PHE A 26 -2.56 -27.27 1.30
CA PHE A 26 -1.62 -28.38 1.29
C PHE A 26 -0.25 -28.00 1.87
N ILE A 27 0.13 -26.71 1.87
CA ILE A 27 1.38 -26.27 2.52
C ILE A 27 1.32 -26.59 4.02
N GLY A 28 0.14 -26.45 4.65
CA GLY A 28 -0.12 -26.88 6.03
C GLY A 28 0.08 -28.38 6.30
N SER A 29 0.03 -29.23 5.27
CA SER A 29 0.23 -30.68 5.41
C SER A 29 1.70 -31.11 5.36
N MET A 30 2.61 -30.19 4.99
CA MET A 30 4.05 -30.44 4.94
C MET A 30 4.67 -30.35 6.33
N THR A 31 4.39 -31.36 7.16
CA THR A 31 4.80 -31.36 8.57
C THR A 31 6.31 -31.34 8.76
N TRP A 32 7.14 -31.60 7.76
CA TRP A 32 8.60 -31.59 7.89
C TRP A 32 9.28 -30.31 7.38
N LEU A 33 8.48 -29.31 7.00
CA LEU A 33 8.99 -28.12 6.37
C LEU A 33 9.75 -27.24 7.37
N LYS A 34 10.97 -26.85 6.99
CA LYS A 34 11.87 -25.99 7.77
C LYS A 34 12.10 -24.64 7.11
N TYR A 35 12.05 -24.60 5.79
CA TYR A 35 12.28 -23.40 5.00
C TYR A 35 11.14 -23.23 4.00
N LEU A 36 10.48 -22.08 4.07
CA LEU A 36 9.41 -21.69 3.15
C LEU A 36 9.67 -20.29 2.62
N ASP A 37 10.00 -20.17 1.33
CA ASP A 37 10.10 -18.87 0.68
C ASP A 37 8.99 -18.71 -0.37
N LEU A 38 8.11 -17.74 -0.14
CA LEU A 38 7.01 -17.35 -1.03
C LEU A 38 7.23 -15.93 -1.57
N SER A 39 8.38 -15.31 -1.30
CA SER A 39 8.60 -13.90 -1.56
C SER A 39 8.54 -13.55 -3.05
N THR A 40 8.24 -12.29 -3.37
CA THR A 40 8.25 -11.79 -4.76
C THR A 40 7.34 -12.62 -5.67
N ASN A 41 6.05 -12.65 -5.32
CA ASN A 41 4.99 -13.33 -6.06
C ASN A 41 3.72 -12.46 -6.06
N PHE A 42 2.60 -12.98 -6.56
CA PHE A 42 1.29 -12.33 -6.57
C PHE A 42 0.25 -13.06 -5.70
N PHE A 43 0.69 -13.76 -4.64
CA PHE A 43 -0.24 -14.42 -3.72
C PHE A 43 -1.16 -13.38 -3.06
N ASN A 44 -2.43 -13.74 -2.89
CA ASN A 44 -3.45 -12.87 -2.31
C ASN A 44 -4.23 -13.57 -1.18
N GLY A 45 -5.18 -12.85 -0.59
CA GLY A 45 -5.94 -13.35 0.56
C GLY A 45 -5.10 -13.34 1.84
N SER A 46 -5.53 -14.07 2.86
CA SER A 46 -4.87 -14.10 4.16
C SER A 46 -3.77 -15.15 4.27
N ILE A 47 -2.79 -14.87 5.14
CA ILE A 47 -1.83 -15.89 5.57
C ILE A 47 -2.60 -16.92 6.38
N PRO A 48 -2.69 -18.17 5.92
CA PRO A 48 -3.52 -19.14 6.61
C PRO A 48 -2.90 -19.59 7.94
N VAL A 49 -3.75 -19.76 8.95
CA VAL A 49 -3.34 -20.12 10.31
C VAL A 49 -2.52 -21.42 10.35
N PHE A 50 -2.80 -22.37 9.45
CA PHE A 50 -2.08 -23.65 9.41
C PHE A 50 -0.58 -23.52 9.10
N ILE A 51 -0.12 -22.47 8.42
CA ILE A 51 1.33 -22.25 8.20
C ILE A 51 2.02 -21.92 9.53
N GLY A 52 1.36 -21.10 10.35
CA GLY A 52 1.80 -20.79 11.69
C GLY A 52 1.54 -21.93 12.69
N SER A 53 0.55 -22.78 12.43
CA SER A 53 0.07 -23.82 13.35
C SER A 53 0.53 -25.23 13.00
N MET A 54 1.50 -25.41 12.09
CA MET A 54 2.21 -26.69 11.90
C MET A 54 2.81 -27.24 13.21
N THR A 55 2.77 -26.47 14.31
CA THR A 55 3.30 -26.80 15.62
C THR A 55 2.37 -27.59 16.57
N ARG A 56 1.07 -27.82 16.31
CA ARG A 56 0.22 -28.41 17.38
C ARG A 56 -0.82 -29.40 16.88
N LEU A 57 -0.52 -30.69 17.03
CA LEU A 57 -1.50 -31.70 17.49
C LEU A 57 -0.89 -33.02 18.03
N SER A 58 0.44 -33.15 18.21
CA SER A 58 0.96 -34.33 18.91
C SER A 58 2.27 -34.03 19.63
N MET A 59 2.30 -34.43 20.90
CA MET A 59 3.31 -34.15 21.93
C MET A 59 4.66 -34.86 21.69
N SER A 60 5.06 -35.17 20.46
CA SER A 60 6.26 -36.01 20.25
C SER A 60 7.18 -35.72 19.08
N HIS A 61 6.88 -34.88 18.07
CA HIS A 61 7.88 -34.55 17.04
C HIS A 61 7.79 -33.11 16.54
N MET A 62 8.74 -32.30 17.01
CA MET A 62 8.94 -30.88 16.69
C MET A 62 9.25 -30.65 15.22
N THR A 63 8.49 -29.76 14.58
CA THR A 63 8.80 -29.18 13.26
C THR A 63 8.28 -27.75 13.22
N SER A 64 9.04 -26.86 13.87
CA SER A 64 8.91 -25.42 13.65
C SER A 64 9.56 -25.06 12.31
N LEU A 65 8.96 -24.14 11.56
CA LEU A 65 9.62 -23.48 10.44
C LEU A 65 10.76 -22.66 11.02
N ASP A 66 11.97 -22.90 10.52
CA ASP A 66 13.16 -22.15 10.92
C ASP A 66 13.26 -20.84 10.11
N TYR A 67 12.71 -20.84 8.89
CA TYR A 67 12.68 -19.69 7.99
C TYR A 67 11.35 -19.61 7.25
N MET A 68 10.79 -18.40 7.22
CA MET A 68 9.68 -18.06 6.35
C MET A 68 9.86 -16.66 5.78
N ASP A 69 9.65 -16.51 4.47
CA ASP A 69 9.52 -15.21 3.81
C ASP A 69 8.27 -15.17 2.94
N ALA A 70 7.42 -14.17 3.14
CA ALA A 70 6.21 -13.92 2.36
C ALA A 70 6.17 -12.47 1.85
N SER A 71 7.32 -11.80 1.81
CA SER A 71 7.44 -10.41 1.39
C SER A 71 7.09 -10.22 -0.10
N TYR A 72 6.77 -9.00 -0.49
CA TYR A 72 6.48 -8.61 -1.88
C TYR A 72 5.42 -9.52 -2.53
N ASN A 73 4.25 -9.59 -1.90
CA ASN A 73 3.06 -10.25 -2.39
C ASN A 73 1.84 -9.32 -2.25
N ASN A 74 0.64 -9.81 -2.57
CA ASN A 74 -0.62 -9.10 -2.39
C ASN A 74 -1.46 -9.66 -1.22
N LEU A 75 -0.79 -10.12 -0.16
CA LEU A 75 -1.45 -10.72 1.00
C LEU A 75 -2.18 -9.65 1.83
N SER A 76 -3.24 -10.07 2.51
CA SER A 76 -4.18 -9.20 3.21
C SER A 76 -4.72 -9.79 4.51
N GLY A 77 -5.20 -8.94 5.41
CA GLY A 77 -5.77 -9.37 6.69
C GLY A 77 -4.74 -9.52 7.80
N ARG A 78 -5.20 -10.04 8.95
CA ARG A 78 -4.36 -10.15 10.15
C ARG A 78 -3.38 -11.31 10.05
N ILE A 79 -2.11 -11.08 10.41
CA ILE A 79 -1.13 -12.14 10.60
C ILE A 79 -1.56 -13.02 11.80
N PRO A 80 -1.71 -14.35 11.64
CA PRO A 80 -2.15 -15.23 12.72
C PRO A 80 -1.32 -15.11 14.00
N SER A 81 -1.95 -14.63 15.08
CA SER A 81 -1.35 -14.53 16.41
C SER A 81 -1.34 -15.89 17.11
N GLY A 82 -0.47 -16.07 18.12
CA GLY A 82 -0.34 -17.35 18.84
C GLY A 82 0.32 -18.47 18.03
N THR A 83 1.00 -18.10 16.94
CA THR A 83 1.72 -19.01 16.05
C THR A 83 3.20 -18.62 15.94
N GLN A 84 4.03 -19.48 15.36
CA GLN A 84 5.45 -19.17 15.07
C GLN A 84 5.62 -18.00 14.10
N LEU A 85 4.57 -17.57 13.38
CA LEU A 85 4.64 -16.41 12.49
C LEU A 85 5.03 -15.12 13.24
N GLN A 86 4.70 -15.06 14.52
CA GLN A 86 5.00 -13.94 15.40
C GLN A 86 6.48 -13.86 15.81
N THR A 87 7.26 -14.92 15.60
CA THR A 87 8.70 -14.93 15.95
C THR A 87 9.57 -14.43 14.80
N PHE A 88 9.02 -14.30 13.59
CA PHE A 88 9.76 -13.81 12.44
C PHE A 88 9.81 -12.29 12.40
N GLU A 89 10.92 -11.77 11.89
CA GLU A 89 11.13 -10.33 11.71
C GLU A 89 10.04 -9.68 10.83
N PRO A 90 9.66 -8.41 11.10
CA PRO A 90 8.65 -7.70 10.30
C PRO A 90 8.98 -7.62 8.80
N THR A 91 10.27 -7.66 8.44
CA THR A 91 10.76 -7.61 7.05
C THR A 91 10.23 -8.77 6.21
N ARG A 92 9.96 -9.94 6.81
CA ARG A 92 9.43 -11.14 6.14
C ARG A 92 8.01 -10.97 5.60
N TYR A 93 7.34 -9.89 5.98
CA TYR A 93 5.97 -9.58 5.56
C TYR A 93 5.89 -8.28 4.76
N THR A 94 7.01 -7.60 4.51
CA THR A 94 7.04 -6.30 3.82
C THR A 94 6.49 -6.38 2.39
N GLY A 95 6.06 -5.26 1.82
CA GLY A 95 5.53 -5.23 0.45
C GLY A 95 4.11 -5.81 0.30
N ASN A 96 3.47 -6.27 1.38
CA ASN A 96 2.06 -6.67 1.39
C ASN A 96 1.20 -5.55 1.98
N THR A 97 0.55 -4.76 1.13
CA THR A 97 -0.21 -3.57 1.58
C THR A 97 -1.42 -3.92 2.44
N GLY A 98 -2.00 -5.10 2.28
CA GLY A 98 -3.19 -5.52 3.02
C GLY A 98 -2.93 -6.18 4.38
N LEU A 99 -1.68 -6.54 4.71
CA LEU A 99 -1.36 -7.22 5.98
C LEU A 99 -1.40 -6.25 7.17
N CYS A 100 -1.80 -6.76 8.33
CA CYS A 100 -1.86 -6.01 9.57
C CYS A 100 -1.69 -6.93 10.80
N GLY A 101 -1.46 -6.33 11.96
CA GLY A 101 -1.21 -6.99 13.23
C GLY A 101 0.26 -7.36 13.45
N PRO A 102 0.65 -7.69 14.70
CA PRO A 102 2.00 -8.10 15.03
C PRO A 102 2.49 -9.27 14.13
N PRO A 103 3.78 -9.33 13.75
CA PRO A 103 4.89 -8.45 14.15
C PRO A 103 4.95 -7.10 13.40
N LEU A 104 4.02 -6.81 12.49
CA LEU A 104 3.95 -5.49 11.83
C LEU A 104 3.42 -4.43 12.80
N ALA A 105 3.95 -3.21 12.70
CA ALA A 105 3.44 -2.03 13.44
C ALA A 105 2.05 -1.56 12.95
N LYS A 106 1.55 -2.11 11.84
CA LYS A 106 0.28 -1.75 11.23
C LYS A 106 -0.90 -2.40 11.96
N TYR A 107 -1.81 -1.58 12.51
CA TYR A 107 -3.01 -2.06 13.21
C TYR A 107 -4.11 -2.55 12.25
N CYS A 108 -4.91 -3.53 12.69
CA CYS A 108 -6.03 -4.03 11.90
C CYS A 108 -7.31 -3.21 12.16
N PRO A 109 -8.14 -2.90 11.13
CA PRO A 109 -9.35 -2.09 11.29
C PRO A 109 -10.34 -2.62 12.33
N ARG A 110 -10.46 -3.94 12.50
CA ARG A 110 -11.35 -4.57 13.49
C ARG A 110 -10.97 -4.29 14.94
N ASP A 111 -9.72 -3.92 15.23
CA ASP A 111 -9.32 -3.50 16.59
C ASP A 111 -9.86 -2.11 16.95
N LYS A 112 -10.17 -1.29 15.93
CA LYS A 112 -10.78 0.04 16.12
C LYS A 112 -12.31 -0.05 16.25
N GLU A 113 -12.92 -1.14 15.80
CA GLU A 113 -14.38 -1.31 15.74
C GLU A 113 -15.00 -1.79 17.06
N LEU A 114 -14.21 -2.34 17.99
CA LEU A 114 -14.71 -2.75 19.31
C LEU A 114 -14.88 -1.57 20.30
N GLU A 115 -14.46 -0.35 19.94
CA GLU A 115 -14.43 0.80 20.87
C GLU A 115 -15.34 1.98 20.53
N VAL A 116 -16.15 2.02 19.45
CA VAL A 116 -16.92 3.25 19.17
C VAL A 116 -18.32 3.04 18.59
N ALA A 117 -19.33 3.48 19.36
CA ALA A 117 -20.39 4.35 18.83
C ALA A 117 -20.46 5.61 19.72
N PRO A 118 -20.83 6.82 19.23
CA PRO A 118 -21.13 7.20 17.84
C PRO A 118 -20.25 8.36 17.31
N PHE A 119 -20.29 8.53 15.98
CA PHE A 119 -20.25 9.77 15.20
C PHE A 119 -19.15 10.82 15.53
N VAL A 120 -18.19 10.97 14.62
CA VAL A 120 -17.74 12.23 13.97
C VAL A 120 -16.31 12.08 13.44
N TYR A 121 -16.15 12.52 12.19
CA TYR A 121 -14.91 12.89 11.49
C TYR A 121 -13.93 11.74 11.14
N GLY A 122 -14.05 11.26 9.90
CA GLY A 122 -12.93 10.63 9.24
C GLY A 122 -11.88 11.69 8.89
N SER A 123 -10.79 11.72 9.65
CA SER A 123 -9.51 12.20 9.15
C SER A 123 -8.47 11.13 9.44
N GLU A 124 -7.80 10.73 8.38
CA GLU A 124 -6.71 9.77 8.30
C GLU A 124 -5.55 10.19 9.20
N GLY A 125 -4.76 9.21 9.64
CA GLY A 125 -3.51 9.46 10.36
C GLY A 125 -2.37 8.70 9.69
N GLU A 126 -1.26 9.39 9.41
CA GLU A 126 0.09 9.11 9.91
C GLU A 126 1.14 10.04 9.27
N GLY A 127 1.15 11.34 9.64
CA GLY A 127 2.32 11.95 10.27
C GLY A 127 3.62 12.24 9.49
N GLU A 128 3.84 11.79 8.25
CA GLU A 128 5.00 12.22 7.43
C GLU A 128 4.64 12.59 5.98
N ASP A 129 3.57 12.00 5.45
CA ASP A 129 2.94 12.29 4.17
C ASP A 129 1.84 13.36 4.29
N ASP A 130 1.17 13.46 5.43
CA ASP A 130 0.23 14.56 5.73
C ASP A 130 0.89 15.93 5.58
N ILE A 131 2.13 16.09 6.07
CA ILE A 131 2.86 17.35 5.97
C ILE A 131 3.17 17.68 4.50
N ARG A 132 3.58 16.69 3.70
CA ARG A 132 3.84 16.88 2.26
C ARG A 132 2.57 17.22 1.49
N ILE A 133 1.45 16.58 1.84
CA ILE A 133 0.13 16.84 1.26
C ILE A 133 -0.33 18.26 1.59
N TRP A 134 -0.13 18.74 2.82
CA TRP A 134 -0.39 20.13 3.22
C TRP A 134 0.47 21.14 2.46
N PHE A 135 1.75 20.84 2.21
CA PHE A 135 2.60 21.68 1.36
C PHE A 135 2.15 21.66 -0.11
N TYR A 136 1.65 20.53 -0.63
CA TYR A 136 1.17 20.40 -2.01
C TYR A 136 -0.16 21.14 -2.23
N PHE A 137 -1.10 21.01 -1.30
CA PHE A 137 -2.37 21.74 -1.35
C PHE A 137 -2.19 23.23 -1.04
N GLY A 138 -1.36 23.60 -0.05
CA GLY A 138 -1.10 24.99 0.30
C GLY A 138 -0.27 25.74 -0.75
N GLY A 139 0.73 25.09 -1.35
CA GLY A 139 1.64 25.71 -2.31
C GLY A 139 1.07 25.84 -3.72
N GLY A 140 0.33 24.82 -4.20
CA GLY A 140 -0.23 24.81 -5.56
C GLY A 140 -1.53 25.60 -5.70
N THR A 141 -2.46 25.46 -4.75
CA THR A 141 -3.79 26.08 -4.86
C THR A 141 -3.82 27.54 -4.36
N GLY A 142 -2.85 27.94 -3.52
CA GLY A 142 -2.73 29.32 -3.05
C GLY A 142 -2.38 30.31 -4.16
N PHE A 143 -1.62 29.87 -5.17
CA PHE A 143 -1.30 30.68 -6.34
C PHE A 143 -2.54 30.95 -7.20
N GLU A 144 -3.38 29.93 -7.39
CA GLU A 144 -4.63 30.05 -8.15
C GLU A 144 -5.59 31.02 -7.44
N ILE A 145 -5.82 30.86 -6.14
CA ILE A 145 -6.73 31.74 -5.39
C ILE A 145 -6.20 33.19 -5.37
N GLY A 146 -4.90 33.38 -5.17
CA GLY A 146 -4.27 34.71 -5.20
C GLY A 146 -4.38 35.39 -6.57
N PHE A 147 -4.18 34.63 -7.65
CA PHE A 147 -4.28 35.13 -9.01
C PHE A 147 -5.70 35.57 -9.36
N TRP A 148 -6.72 34.79 -9.02
CA TRP A 148 -8.12 35.14 -9.27
C TRP A 148 -8.58 36.33 -8.44
N ILE A 149 -8.13 36.46 -7.18
CA ILE A 149 -8.45 37.64 -6.34
C ILE A 149 -7.80 38.91 -6.90
N ALA A 150 -6.53 38.85 -7.32
CA ALA A 150 -5.84 39.99 -7.92
C ALA A 150 -6.46 40.40 -9.27
N CYS A 151 -6.77 39.43 -10.14
CA CYS A 151 -7.46 39.68 -11.40
C CYS A 151 -8.87 40.25 -11.17
N GLY A 152 -9.61 39.71 -10.21
CA GLY A 152 -10.92 40.22 -9.80
C GLY A 152 -10.86 41.68 -9.33
N ALA A 153 -9.91 42.01 -8.46
CA ALA A 153 -9.70 43.38 -7.97
C ALA A 153 -9.36 44.37 -9.11
N LEU A 154 -8.54 43.94 -10.09
CA LEU A 154 -8.21 44.76 -11.25
C LEU A 154 -9.41 45.02 -12.17
N LEU A 155 -10.33 44.06 -12.30
CA LEU A 155 -11.53 44.19 -13.13
C LEU A 155 -12.59 45.14 -12.54
N VAL A 156 -12.67 45.23 -11.20
CA VAL A 156 -13.59 46.12 -10.48
C VAL A 156 -13.19 47.60 -10.65
N ASN A 157 -11.90 47.91 -10.69
CA ASN A 157 -11.42 49.29 -10.87
C ASN A 157 -11.46 49.71 -12.35
N ARG A 158 -12.11 50.84 -12.68
CA ARG A 158 -12.21 51.36 -14.06
C ARG A 158 -10.85 51.60 -14.75
N ARG A 159 -9.81 51.96 -13.98
CA ARG A 159 -8.43 52.08 -14.49
C ARG A 159 -7.72 50.73 -14.62
N GLY A 160 -7.96 49.81 -13.69
CA GLY A 160 -7.43 48.45 -13.71
C GLY A 160 -7.94 47.63 -14.90
N ARG A 161 -9.22 47.77 -15.25
CA ARG A 161 -9.84 47.06 -16.38
C ARG A 161 -9.16 47.35 -17.73
N LYS A 162 -8.75 48.60 -17.96
CA LYS A 162 -8.03 49.00 -19.18
C LYS A 162 -6.60 48.46 -19.23
N ALA A 163 -5.94 48.33 -18.08
CA ALA A 163 -4.61 47.74 -17.99
C ALA A 163 -4.67 46.22 -18.20
N PHE A 164 -5.66 45.56 -17.58
CA PHE A 164 -5.89 44.13 -17.72
C PHE A 164 -6.27 43.72 -19.15
N SER A 165 -7.12 44.49 -19.84
CA SER A 165 -7.48 44.20 -21.23
C SER A 165 -6.26 44.24 -22.17
N ARG A 166 -5.39 45.27 -22.03
CA ARG A 166 -4.16 45.36 -22.82
C ARG A 166 -3.21 44.20 -22.55
N PHE A 167 -3.10 43.77 -21.28
CA PHE A 167 -2.26 42.65 -20.92
C PHE A 167 -2.76 41.32 -21.53
N LEU A 168 -4.07 41.09 -21.53
CA LEU A 168 -4.66 39.92 -22.20
C LEU A 168 -4.43 39.94 -23.70
N ASP A 169 -4.54 41.10 -24.35
CA ASP A 169 -4.31 41.22 -25.79
C ASP A 169 -2.84 40.90 -26.15
N ILE A 170 -1.88 41.45 -25.41
CA ILE A 170 -0.45 41.14 -25.59
C ILE A 170 -0.16 39.65 -25.39
N SER A 171 -0.80 39.03 -24.39
CA SER A 171 -0.62 37.61 -24.09
C SER A 171 -1.17 36.72 -25.20
N LYS A 172 -2.34 37.05 -25.76
CA LYS A 172 -2.95 36.33 -26.88
C LYS A 172 -2.11 36.43 -28.13
N ASP A 173 -1.58 37.61 -28.46
CA ASP A 173 -0.72 37.80 -29.63
C ASP A 173 0.55 36.96 -29.53
N TRP A 174 1.19 36.94 -28.36
CA TRP A 174 2.40 36.15 -28.13
C TRP A 174 2.14 34.64 -28.27
N VAL A 175 1.02 34.14 -27.73
CA VAL A 175 0.60 32.74 -27.86
C VAL A 175 0.28 32.40 -29.31
N CYS A 176 -0.46 33.24 -30.02
CA CYS A 176 -0.77 33.04 -31.44
C CYS A 176 0.49 32.94 -32.29
N VAL A 177 1.47 33.84 -32.09
CA VAL A 177 2.75 33.80 -32.82
C VAL A 177 3.51 32.50 -32.51
N LYS A 178 3.59 32.09 -31.25
CA LYS A 178 4.26 30.83 -30.89
C LYS A 178 3.55 29.61 -31.45
N LEU A 179 2.22 29.57 -31.40
CA LEU A 179 1.42 28.48 -31.94
C LEU A 179 1.57 28.38 -33.46
N LEU A 180 1.56 29.52 -34.17
CA LEU A 180 1.78 29.56 -35.62
C LEU A 180 3.18 29.05 -36.00
N ILE A 181 4.21 29.44 -35.25
CA ILE A 181 5.59 28.94 -35.47
C ILE A 181 5.68 27.43 -35.22
N LEU A 182 4.93 26.91 -34.25
CA LEU A 182 4.94 25.49 -33.87
C LEU A 182 4.17 24.61 -34.87
N ILE A 183 3.11 25.15 -35.47
CA ILE A 183 2.35 24.48 -36.54
C ILE A 183 3.08 24.57 -37.89
N ALA A 184 3.90 25.60 -38.10
CA ALA A 184 4.65 25.81 -39.34
C ALA A 184 5.98 25.01 -39.42
N LYS A 185 6.27 24.15 -38.44
CA LYS A 185 7.48 23.34 -38.35
C LYS A 185 7.14 21.86 -38.42
#